data_AF-A0A3D3NWF5-F1
#
_entry.id   AF-A0A3D3NWF5-F1
#
_cell.length_a   1.000
_cell.length_b   1.000
_cell.length_c   1.000
_cell.angle_alpha   90.00
_cell.angle_beta   90.00
_cell.angle_gamma   90.00
#
_symmetry.space_group_name_H-M   'P 1'
#
loop_
_entity.id
_entity.type
_entity.pdbx_description
1 polymer ?
#
loop_
_entity_poly.entity_id
_entity_poly.type
_entity_poly.pdbx_seq_one_letter_code
_entity_poly.pdbx_strand_id
1 'polypeptide(L)' 'ISGWHLYMIRLDLEAIRPRTRRQVFESLRAQGIGVNVHYIPVHLQPDYQRLGFTAGMFPDAERYYEEAV' A
#
# COMPACT_ATOMS: atom_id res chain seq x y z
N ILE A 1 0.81 -14.50 -21.49
CA ILE A 1 2.10 -13.80 -21.24
C ILE A 1 1.80 -12.64 -20.31
N SER A 2 2.55 -12.47 -19.22
CA SER A 2 2.48 -11.28 -18.37
C SER A 2 3.20 -10.12 -19.04
N GLY A 3 2.66 -8.90 -18.94
CA GLY A 3 3.23 -7.70 -19.54
C GLY A 3 4.22 -6.93 -18.65
N TRP A 4 4.43 -7.37 -17.39
CA TRP A 4 5.31 -6.68 -16.43
C TRP A 4 5.00 -5.19 -16.27
N HIS A 5 3.71 -4.84 -16.29
CA HIS A 5 3.25 -3.46 -16.30
C HIS A 5 3.70 -2.64 -15.08
N LEU A 6 3.76 -3.28 -13.90
CA LEU A 6 4.16 -2.66 -12.64
C LEU A 6 5.20 -3.52 -11.92
N TYR A 7 6.10 -2.83 -11.23
CA TYR A 7 7.10 -3.45 -10.36
C TYR A 7 6.76 -3.14 -8.90
N MET A 8 5.81 -3.89 -8.34
CA MET A 8 5.37 -3.71 -6.96
C MET A 8 6.42 -4.24 -5.98
N ILE A 9 6.75 -3.43 -4.98
CA ILE A 9 7.56 -3.86 -3.84
C ILE A 9 6.74 -3.82 -2.55
N ARG A 10 7.13 -4.64 -1.58
CA ARG A 10 6.60 -4.61 -0.21
C ARG A 10 7.75 -4.33 0.74
N LEU A 11 7.54 -3.39 1.64
CA LEU A 11 8.50 -3.07 2.68
C LEU A 11 8.37 -4.08 3.82
N ASP A 12 9.51 -4.55 4.31
CA ASP A 12 9.58 -5.20 5.63
C ASP A 12 9.53 -4.09 6.70
N LEU A 13 8.33 -3.85 7.24
CA LEU A 13 8.12 -2.78 8.22
C LEU A 13 8.84 -3.03 9.54
N GLU A 14 9.10 -4.28 9.91
CA GLU A 14 9.87 -4.63 11.12
C GLU A 14 11.34 -4.25 10.95
N ALA A 15 11.92 -4.59 9.79
CA ALA A 15 13.32 -4.31 9.51
C ALA A 15 13.64 -2.81 9.43
N ILE A 16 12.66 -1.96 9.11
CA ILE A 16 12.86 -0.51 8.94
C ILE A 16 12.42 0.33 10.15
N ARG A 17 11.92 -0.28 11.23
CA ARG A 17 11.49 0.47 12.42
C ARG A 17 12.59 1.43 12.93
N PRO A 18 12.22 2.65 13.38
CA PRO A 18 10.87 3.16 13.59
C PRO A 18 10.24 3.82 12.34
N ARG A 19 10.79 3.61 11.14
CA ARG A 19 10.27 4.24 9.92
C ARG A 19 8.95 3.62 9.49
N THR A 20 8.11 4.45 8.88
CA THR A 20 6.82 4.07 8.29
C THR A 20 6.92 3.96 6.77
N ARG A 21 5.99 3.23 6.15
CA ARG A 21 5.83 3.21 4.68
C ARG A 21 5.76 4.61 4.08
N ARG A 22 5.01 5.52 4.72
CA ARG A 22 4.86 6.91 4.29
C ARG A 22 6.20 7.64 4.22
N GLN A 23 7.06 7.47 5.22
CA GLN A 23 8.38 8.09 5.24
C GLN A 23 9.29 7.55 4.13
N VAL A 24 9.21 6.25 3.83
CA VAL A 24 9.94 5.67 2.69
C VAL A 24 9.42 6.24 1.37
N PHE A 25 8.10 6.30 1.19
CA PHE A 25 7.46 6.86 0.00
C PHE A 25 7.87 8.33 -0.23
N GLU A 26 7.77 9.17 0.81
CA GLU A 26 8.17 10.58 0.76
C GLU A 26 9.67 10.75 0.48
N SER A 27 10.51 9.91 1.10
CA SER A 27 11.97 9.93 0.88
C SER A 27 12.35 9.59 -0.56
N LEU A 28 11.72 8.59 -1.17
CA LEU A 28 11.95 8.23 -2.58
C LEU A 28 11.58 9.40 -3.50
N ARG A 29 10.43 10.03 -3.27
CA ARG A 29 10.01 11.21 -4.04
C ARG A 29 10.94 12.40 -3.85
N ALA A 30 11.42 12.65 -2.63
CA ALA A 30 12.37 13.71 -2.34
C ALA A 30 13.72 13.51 -3.08
N GLN A 31 14.08 12.26 -3.37
CA GLN A 31 15.27 11.89 -4.15
C GLN A 31 15.01 11.87 -5.66
N GLY A 32 13.83 12.32 -6.12
CA GLY A 32 13.47 12.36 -7.54
C GLY A 32 12.96 11.02 -8.10
N ILE A 33 12.70 10.02 -7.25
CA ILE A 33 12.19 8.71 -7.67
C ILE A 33 10.66 8.73 -7.57
N GLY A 34 9.99 8.58 -8.72
CA GLY A 34 8.53 8.48 -8.79
C GLY A 34 8.04 7.11 -8.32
N VAL A 35 7.19 7.11 -7.29
CA VAL A 35 6.55 5.90 -6.73
C VAL A 35 5.04 6.09 -6.58
N ASN A 36 4.28 5.00 -6.55
CA ASN A 36 2.83 5.04 -6.44
C ASN A 36 2.28 3.76 -5.80
N VAL A 37 1.18 3.89 -5.07
CA VAL A 37 0.54 2.75 -4.38
C VAL A 37 -0.53 2.13 -5.25
N HIS A 38 -0.54 0.81 -5.34
CA HIS A 38 -1.49 0.04 -6.13
C HIS A 38 -2.01 -1.14 -5.30
N TYR A 39 -3.11 -1.02 -4.56
CA TYR A 39 -4.04 0.11 -4.39
C TYR A 39 -4.54 0.19 -2.95
N ILE A 40 -5.30 1.23 -2.62
CA ILE A 40 -6.14 1.24 -1.42
C ILE A 40 -7.16 0.08 -1.51
N PRO A 41 -7.29 -0.79 -0.51
CA PRO A 41 -8.25 -1.89 -0.52
C PRO A 41 -9.68 -1.36 -0.74
N VAL A 42 -10.39 -1.96 -1.70
CA VAL A 42 -11.68 -1.44 -2.18
C VAL A 42 -12.74 -1.36 -1.08
N HIS A 43 -12.73 -2.30 -0.14
CA HIS A 43 -13.67 -2.36 0.98
C HIS A 43 -13.51 -1.21 1.98
N LEU A 44 -12.36 -0.54 1.96
CA LEU A 44 -12.09 0.66 2.75
C LEU A 44 -12.52 1.95 2.04
N GLN A 45 -12.91 1.89 0.77
CA GLN A 45 -13.37 3.08 0.05
C GLN A 45 -14.81 3.44 0.46
N PRO A 46 -15.18 4.74 0.44
CA PRO A 46 -16.47 5.20 1.00
C PRO A 46 -17.70 4.49 0.44
N ASP A 47 -17.69 4.15 -0.84
CA ASP A 47 -18.84 3.53 -1.51
C ASP A 47 -19.08 2.09 -1.04
N TYR A 48 -18.00 1.34 -0.80
CA TYR A 48 -18.07 -0.01 -0.26
C TYR A 48 -18.36 -0.01 1.24
N GLN A 49 -17.85 0.98 1.98
CA GLN A 49 -18.22 1.12 3.39
C GLN A 49 -19.73 1.32 3.58
N ARG A 50 -20.40 2.05 2.67
CA ARG A 50 -21.87 2.20 2.68
C ARG A 50 -22.62 0.89 2.39
N LEU A 51 -21.98 -0.10 1.79
CA LEU A 51 -22.53 -1.45 1.58
C LEU A 51 -22.32 -2.37 2.81
N GLY A 52 -21.74 -1.86 3.90
CA GLY A 52 -21.53 -2.60 5.14
C GLY A 52 -20.14 -3.24 5.26
N PHE A 53 -19.23 -2.95 4.34
CA PHE A 53 -17.84 -3.40 4.48
C PHE A 53 -17.06 -2.55 5.50
N THR A 54 -16.19 -3.18 6.27
CA THR A 54 -15.40 -2.51 7.31
C THR A 54 -13.94 -2.99 7.31
N ALA A 55 -13.06 -2.22 7.94
CA ALA A 55 -11.71 -2.67 8.24
C ALA A 55 -11.71 -3.97 9.05
N GLY A 56 -10.70 -4.80 8.85
CA GLY A 56 -10.55 -6.12 9.44
C GLY A 56 -11.27 -7.26 8.69
N MET A 57 -12.15 -6.96 7.72
CA MET A 57 -12.81 -8.02 6.94
C MET A 57 -11.87 -8.71 5.96
N PHE A 58 -10.84 -8.01 5.48
CA PHE A 58 -9.86 -8.52 4.52
C PHE A 58 -8.43 -8.19 4.97
N PRO A 59 -7.94 -8.85 6.04
CA PRO A 59 -6.70 -8.47 6.71
C PRO A 59 -5.46 -8.56 5.81
N ASP A 60 -5.43 -9.49 4.85
CA ASP A 60 -4.30 -9.63 3.93
C ASP A 60 -4.22 -8.50 2.91
N ALA A 61 -5.36 -7.98 2.44
CA ALA A 61 -5.39 -6.83 1.55
C ALA A 61 -4.99 -5.55 2.29
N GLU A 62 -5.43 -5.40 3.54
CA GLU A 62 -5.06 -4.29 4.42
C GLU A 62 -3.55 -4.29 4.71
N ARG A 63 -3.00 -5.44 5.11
CA ARG A 63 -1.56 -5.60 5.34
C ARG A 63 -0.73 -5.33 4.08
N TYR A 64 -1.18 -5.81 2.93
CA TYR A 64 -0.50 -5.50 1.66
C TYR A 64 -0.43 -3.99 1.41
N TYR A 65 -1.54 -3.26 1.61
CA TYR A 65 -1.59 -1.81 1.45
C TYR A 65 -0.69 -1.06 2.43
N GLU A 66 -0.53 -1.56 3.65
CA GLU A 66 0.38 -0.99 4.65
C GLU A 66 1.86 -1.12 4.27
N GLU A 67 2.21 -2.10 3.45
CA GLU A 67 3.57 -2.43 3.08
C GLU A 67 3.96 -1.99 1.65
N ALA A 68 2.99 -1.82 0.74
CA ALA A 68 3.25 -1.63 -0.70
C ALA A 68 3.63 -0.19 -1.11
N VAL A 69 4.69 -0.05 -1.93
CA VAL A 69 5.19 1.23 -2.49
C VAL A 69 5.38 1.14 -3.99
#